data_AF-A0A4P8IU58-F1
#
_entry.id   AF-A0A4P8IU58-F1
#
_cell.length_a   1.000
_cell.length_b   1.000
_cell.length_c   1.000
_cell.angle_alpha   90.00
_cell.angle_beta   90.00
_cell.angle_gamma   90.00
#
_symmetry.space_group_name_H-M   'P 1'
#
loop_
_entity.id
_entity.type
_entity.pdbx_description
1 polymer ?
#
loop_
_entity_poly.entity_id
_entity_poly.type
_entity_poly.pdbx_seq_one_letter_code
_entity_poly.pdbx_strand_id
1 'polypeptide(L)'
;MKNGVAAYKKNYRTNHFCVVGYRWLHGNVNVWVLWKEEEELLLWDGALDPESRADSFNGVHRALKLGRDTVKTENEINGSTYLETEQWWHAVAGDCMKHGEKYVIKPFKAAKPRTD
;
A
#
# COMPACT_ATOMS: atom_id res chain seq x y z
N MET A 1 -14.80 -13.00 -0.11
CA MET A 1 -14.16 -11.74 -0.53
C MET A 1 -12.96 -12.06 -1.40
N LYS A 2 -12.61 -11.21 -2.38
CA LYS A 2 -11.33 -11.34 -3.11
C LYS A 2 -10.28 -10.58 -2.28
N ASN A 3 -9.11 -11.16 -2.04
CA ASN A 3 -8.02 -10.38 -1.42
C ASN A 3 -7.66 -9.17 -2.30
N GLY A 4 -7.11 -8.11 -1.68
CA GLY A 4 -6.82 -6.84 -2.35
C GLY A 4 -6.03 -7.02 -3.65
N VAL A 5 -5.00 -7.86 -3.60
CA VAL A 5 -4.15 -8.19 -4.74
C VAL A 5 -4.95 -8.76 -5.92
N ALA A 6 -5.95 -9.61 -5.67
CA ALA A 6 -6.81 -10.17 -6.72
C ALA A 6 -7.80 -9.14 -7.28
N ALA A 7 -8.28 -8.18 -6.49
CA ALA A 7 -9.12 -7.10 -7.01
C ALA A 7 -8.35 -6.19 -7.98
N TYR A 8 -7.07 -5.91 -7.69
CA TYR A 8 -6.15 -5.21 -8.59
C TYR A 8 -5.59 -6.09 -9.73
N LYS A 9 -6.00 -7.38 -9.82
CA LYS A 9 -5.50 -8.36 -10.81
C LYS A 9 -3.98 -8.58 -10.77
N LYS A 10 -3.36 -8.45 -9.60
CA LYS A 10 -1.90 -8.63 -9.37
C LYS A 10 -1.55 -9.93 -8.67
N ASN A 11 -2.49 -10.87 -8.57
CA ASN A 11 -2.34 -12.14 -7.85
C ASN A 11 -1.57 -13.23 -8.63
N TYR A 12 -1.03 -12.88 -9.79
CA TYR A 12 -0.17 -13.75 -10.60
C TYR A 12 1.30 -13.73 -10.16
N ARG A 13 1.70 -12.79 -9.30
CA ARG A 13 3.07 -12.65 -8.76
C ARG A 13 3.07 -12.57 -7.24
N THR A 14 4.26 -12.68 -6.65
CA THR A 14 4.47 -12.37 -5.24
C THR A 14 4.36 -10.86 -5.03
N ASN A 15 3.64 -10.46 -3.98
CA ASN A 15 3.47 -9.06 -3.62
C ASN A 15 3.98 -8.83 -2.20
N HIS A 16 4.83 -7.82 -2.04
CA HIS A 16 5.43 -7.44 -0.77
C HIS A 16 4.81 -6.14 -0.31
N PHE A 17 4.30 -6.20 0.91
CA PHE A 17 3.69 -5.07 1.56
C PHE A 17 4.45 -4.71 2.83
N CYS A 18 4.37 -3.45 3.17
CA CYS A 18 4.82 -2.94 4.44
C CYS A 18 3.79 -1.95 4.97
N VAL A 19 3.47 -2.04 6.25
CA VAL A 19 2.52 -1.15 6.95
C VAL A 19 3.26 -0.30 7.96
N VAL A 20 3.04 1.00 7.93
CA VAL A 20 3.53 1.95 8.95
C VAL A 20 2.39 2.85 9.42
N GLY A 21 2.20 2.92 10.73
CA GLY A 21 1.24 3.80 11.37
C GLY A 21 1.94 5.03 11.95
N TYR A 22 1.43 6.21 11.66
CA TYR A 22 1.90 7.46 12.26
C TYR A 22 0.89 7.97 13.29
N ARG A 23 1.43 8.54 14.36
CA ARG A 23 0.68 9.34 15.34
C ARG A 23 1.26 10.74 15.35
N TRP A 24 0.51 11.70 14.82
CA TRP A 24 0.94 13.09 14.73
C TRP A 24 0.72 13.84 16.05
N LEU A 25 1.44 14.96 16.24
CA LEU A 25 1.44 15.74 17.49
C LEU A 25 0.04 16.20 17.94
N HIS A 26 -0.89 16.39 17.00
CA HIS A 26 -2.27 16.80 17.28
C HIS A 26 -3.25 15.62 17.45
N GLY A 27 -2.75 14.39 17.59
CA GLY A 27 -3.56 13.19 17.82
C GLY A 27 -4.11 12.54 16.55
N ASN A 28 -3.91 13.14 15.38
CA ASN A 28 -4.25 12.50 14.10
C ASN A 28 -3.44 11.21 13.93
N VAL A 29 -4.12 10.14 13.53
CA VAL A 29 -3.51 8.85 13.22
C VAL A 29 -3.81 8.52 11.77
N ASN A 30 -2.79 8.09 11.03
CA ASN A 30 -2.98 7.51 9.70
C ASN A 30 -2.05 6.32 9.51
N VAL A 31 -2.45 5.42 8.62
CA VAL A 31 -1.67 4.23 8.28
C VAL A 31 -1.40 4.24 6.79
N TRP A 32 -0.13 4.07 6.43
CA TRP A 32 0.31 3.94 5.06
C TRP A 32 0.79 2.53 4.79
N VAL A 33 0.40 1.98 3.64
CA VAL A 33 0.86 0.69 3.16
C VAL A 33 1.71 0.90 1.92
N LEU A 34 2.98 0.51 1.98
CA LEU A 34 3.84 0.42 0.81
C LEU A 34 3.58 -0.90 0.09
N TRP A 35 3.13 -0.83 -1.16
CA TRP A 35 3.15 -1.95 -2.11
C TRP A 35 4.36 -1.82 -3.02
N LYS A 36 5.38 -2.65 -2.78
CA LYS A 36 6.67 -2.52 -3.44
C LYS A 36 6.60 -2.71 -4.96
N GLU A 37 5.93 -3.76 -5.42
CA GLU A 37 5.92 -4.12 -6.84
C GLU A 37 5.11 -3.17 -7.72
N GLU A 38 4.27 -2.33 -7.12
CA GLU A 38 3.51 -1.29 -7.83
C GLU A 38 4.07 0.11 -7.59
N GLU A 39 5.08 0.26 -6.73
CA GLU A 39 5.61 1.55 -6.27
C GLU A 39 4.49 2.49 -5.79
N GLU A 40 3.58 1.92 -4.99
CA GLU A 40 2.38 2.61 -4.51
C GLU A 40 2.35 2.70 -2.98
N LEU A 41 1.95 3.87 -2.46
CA LEU A 41 1.58 4.09 -1.08
C LEU A 41 0.05 4.14 -0.98
N LEU A 42 -0.53 3.29 -0.14
CA LEU A 42 -1.97 3.19 0.06
C LEU A 42 -2.34 3.77 1.42
N LEU A 43 -3.21 4.77 1.44
CA LEU A 43 -3.79 5.30 2.68
C LEU A 43 -4.86 4.32 3.15
N TRP A 44 -4.65 3.75 4.32
CA TRP A 44 -5.41 2.62 4.81
C TRP A 44 -5.97 2.92 6.21
N ASP A 45 -7.20 2.50 6.47
CA ASP A 45 -7.83 2.64 7.81
C ASP A 45 -7.30 1.62 8.82
N GLY A 46 -6.49 0.67 8.34
CA GLY A 46 -6.05 -0.47 9.11
C GLY A 46 -7.07 -1.62 9.09
N ALA A 47 -6.64 -2.76 9.62
CA ALA A 47 -7.52 -3.84 10.00
C ALA A 47 -7.16 -4.25 11.43
N LEU A 48 -8.18 -4.33 12.27
CA LEU A 48 -8.04 -4.76 13.66
C LEU A 48 -7.67 -6.25 13.76
N ASP A 49 -8.16 -7.04 12.82
CA ASP A 49 -7.87 -8.47 12.69
C ASP A 49 -6.72 -8.71 11.68
N PRO A 50 -5.62 -9.37 12.09
CA PRO A 50 -4.52 -9.73 11.20
C PRO A 50 -4.93 -10.58 9.99
N GLU A 51 -5.91 -11.47 10.13
CA GLU A 51 -6.34 -12.36 9.03
C GLU A 51 -7.09 -11.58 7.93
N SER A 52 -7.78 -10.51 8.32
CA SER A 52 -8.54 -9.63 7.42
C SER A 52 -7.70 -8.58 6.69
N ARG A 53 -6.41 -8.43 7.02
CA ARG A 53 -5.55 -7.37 6.46
C ARG A 53 -5.47 -7.42 4.93
N ALA A 54 -5.24 -8.61 4.37
CA ALA A 54 -5.13 -8.77 2.92
C ALA A 54 -6.42 -8.42 2.16
N ASP A 55 -7.58 -8.68 2.76
CA ASP A 55 -8.89 -8.37 2.18
C ASP A 55 -9.20 -6.87 2.28
N SER A 56 -8.71 -6.21 3.34
CA SER A 56 -8.97 -4.79 3.60
C SER A 56 -8.27 -3.80 2.65
N PHE A 57 -7.28 -4.22 1.86
CA PHE A 57 -6.67 -3.34 0.85
C PHE A 57 -7.62 -2.97 -0.30
N ASN A 58 -8.78 -3.64 -0.40
CA ASN A 58 -9.83 -3.23 -1.33
C ASN A 58 -10.51 -1.90 -0.96
N GLY A 59 -10.36 -1.44 0.28
CA GLY A 59 -11.04 -0.27 0.83
C GLY A 59 -10.13 0.91 1.11
N VAL A 60 -8.96 1.00 0.47
CA VAL A 60 -8.01 2.09 0.71
C VAL A 60 -8.58 3.44 0.27
N HIS A 61 -8.35 4.47 1.07
CA HIS A 61 -8.88 5.82 0.83
C HIS A 61 -8.16 6.55 -0.31
N ARG A 62 -6.87 6.26 -0.49
CA ARG A 62 -6.01 6.91 -1.49
C ARG A 62 -4.91 5.95 -1.91
N ALA A 63 -4.52 5.99 -3.18
CA ALA A 63 -3.36 5.30 -3.71
C ALA A 63 -2.44 6.31 -4.39
N LEU A 64 -1.15 6.30 -4.03
CA LEU A 64 -0.14 7.23 -4.49
C LEU A 64 0.99 6.47 -5.18
N LYS A 65 0.98 6.50 -6.51
CA LYS A 65 2.00 5.88 -7.34
C LYS A 65 3.17 6.83 -7.56
N LEU A 66 4.37 6.36 -7.26
CA LEU A 66 5.61 7.10 -7.52
C LEU A 66 5.72 7.47 -9.01
N GLY A 67 6.10 8.71 -9.31
CA GLY A 67 6.24 9.27 -10.65
C GLY A 67 4.94 9.66 -11.37
N ARG A 68 3.78 9.10 -10.96
CA ARG A 68 2.47 9.49 -11.50
C ARG A 68 1.74 10.47 -10.59
N ASP A 69 1.69 10.15 -9.30
CA ASP A 69 0.97 10.91 -8.28
C ASP A 69 1.96 11.69 -7.39
N THR A 70 3.20 11.87 -7.88
CA THR A 70 4.25 12.60 -7.18
C THR A 70 4.90 13.65 -8.07
N VAL A 71 5.33 14.75 -7.45
CA VAL A 71 6.06 15.85 -8.09
C VAL A 71 7.45 16.03 -7.46
N LYS A 72 8.33 16.80 -8.10
CA LYS A 72 9.70 17.01 -7.60
C LYS A 72 9.73 17.99 -6.44
N THR A 73 8.87 19.01 -6.46
CA THR A 73 8.87 20.10 -5.47
C THR A 73 7.48 20.38 -4.91
N GLU A 74 7.42 20.95 -3.71
CA GLU A 74 6.15 21.34 -3.09
C GLU A 74 5.40 22.39 -3.93
N ASN A 75 6.11 23.28 -4.63
CA ASN A 75 5.48 24.28 -5.50
C ASN A 75 4.69 23.63 -6.65
N GLU A 76 5.15 22.49 -7.16
CA GLU A 76 4.46 21.75 -8.23
C GLU A 76 3.18 21.05 -7.75
N ILE A 77 2.99 20.90 -6.43
CA ILE A 77 1.71 20.42 -5.87
C ILE A 77 0.60 21.41 -6.22
N ASN A 78 0.90 22.72 -6.22
CA ASN A 78 0.00 23.80 -6.64
C ASN A 78 -1.42 23.68 -6.04
N GLY A 79 -1.50 23.37 -4.74
CA GLY A 79 -2.77 23.22 -4.01
C GLY A 79 -3.55 21.93 -4.29
N SER A 80 -3.00 21.01 -5.10
CA SER A 80 -3.59 19.70 -5.33
C SER A 80 -3.66 18.87 -4.05
N THR A 81 -4.82 18.29 -3.77
CA THR A 81 -5.02 17.32 -2.69
C THR A 81 -4.68 15.88 -3.12
N TYR A 82 -4.26 15.69 -4.37
CA TYR A 82 -3.99 14.38 -4.96
C TYR A 82 -2.51 14.11 -5.20
N LEU A 83 -1.65 15.13 -5.16
CA LEU A 83 -0.21 15.00 -5.37
C LEU A 83 0.56 15.07 -4.05
N GLU A 84 1.72 14.42 -4.01
CA GLU A 84 2.73 14.57 -2.95
C GLU A 84 4.11 14.76 -3.59
N THR A 85 5.15 15.08 -2.80
CA THR A 85 6.51 15.09 -3.35
C THR A 85 7.10 13.68 -3.42
N GLU A 86 7.99 13.43 -4.38
CA GLU A 86 8.79 12.18 -4.40
C GLU A 86 9.61 12.02 -3.12
N GLN A 87 10.13 13.12 -2.57
CA GLN A 87 10.84 13.11 -1.30
C GLN A 87 9.97 12.59 -0.16
N TRP A 88 8.75 13.08 -0.04
CA TRP A 88 7.80 12.62 0.97
C TRP A 88 7.45 11.14 0.76
N TRP A 89 7.20 10.73 -0.49
CA TRP A 89 6.91 9.33 -0.81
C TRP A 89 8.05 8.41 -0.37
N HIS A 90 9.30 8.79 -0.67
CA HIS A 90 10.49 8.03 -0.27
C HIS A 90 10.70 8.02 1.25
N ALA A 91 10.35 9.10 1.95
CA ALA A 91 10.41 9.14 3.40
C ALA A 91 9.44 8.11 4.03
N VAL A 92 8.18 8.08 3.59
CA VAL A 92 7.20 7.11 4.08
C VAL A 92 7.60 5.68 3.75
N ALA A 93 8.06 5.43 2.52
CA ALA A 93 8.57 4.11 2.14
C ALA A 93 9.78 3.69 3.01
N GLY A 94 10.70 4.63 3.27
CA GLY A 94 11.88 4.42 4.12
C GLY A 94 11.52 4.11 5.57
N ASP A 95 10.59 4.86 6.15
CA ASP A 95 10.09 4.64 7.51
C ASP A 95 9.44 3.26 7.62
N CYS A 96 8.62 2.89 6.63
CA CYS A 96 8.02 1.57 6.59
C CYS A 96 9.10 0.49 6.55
N MET A 97 10.10 0.63 5.69
CA MET A 97 11.17 -0.36 5.60
C MET A 97 11.94 -0.53 6.91
N LYS A 98 12.15 0.56 7.67
CA LYS A 98 12.87 0.54 8.94
C LYS A 98 12.01 0.06 10.12
N HIS A 99 10.76 0.50 10.20
CA HIS A 99 9.93 0.40 11.41
C HIS A 99 8.60 -0.32 11.19
N GLY A 100 8.18 -0.47 9.94
CA GLY A 100 6.90 -1.04 9.58
C GLY A 100 6.85 -2.56 9.63
N GLU A 101 5.63 -3.06 9.80
CA GLU A 101 5.30 -4.48 9.73
C GLU A 101 5.27 -4.94 8.27
N LYS A 102 5.89 -6.08 7.98
CA LYS A 102 6.07 -6.57 6.60
C LYS A 102 5.33 -7.89 6.42
N TYR A 103 4.63 -8.06 5.31
CA TYR A 103 4.02 -9.34 4.95
C TYR A 103 4.03 -9.55 3.44
N VAL A 104 3.86 -10.81 3.05
CA VAL A 104 4.02 -11.29 1.68
C VAL A 104 2.78 -12.04 1.26
N ILE A 105 2.21 -11.66 0.12
CA ILE A 105 1.13 -12.40 -0.50
C ILE A 105 1.70 -13.14 -1.71
N LYS A 106 1.80 -14.47 -1.60
CA LYS A 106 2.25 -15.33 -2.69
C LYS A 106 1.13 -15.52 -3.72
N PRO A 107 1.46 -15.71 -5.01
CA PRO A 107 0.46 -16.00 -6.00
C PRO A 107 -0.20 -17.35 -5.70
N PHE A 108 -1.52 -17.41 -5.78
CA PHE A 108 -2.23 -18.69 -5.71
C PHE A 108 -2.09 -19.41 -7.05
N LYS A 109 -1.45 -20.58 -7.05
CA LYS A 109 -1.51 -21.52 -8.17
C LYS A 109 -2.57 -22.56 -7.82
N ALA A 110 -3.69 -22.55 -8.54
CA ALA A 110 -4.62 -23.67 -8.46
C ALA A 110 -3.85 -24.95 -8.81
N ALA A 111 -4.00 -26.00 -8.00
CA ALA A 111 -3.54 -27.32 -8.43
C ALA A 111 -4.19 -27.64 -9.77
N LYS A 112 -3.46 -28.27 -10.69
CA LYS A 112 -4.08 -28.80 -11.91
C LYS A 112 -5.33 -29.60 -11.51
N PRO A 113 -6.47 -29.45 -12.21
CA PRO A 113 -7.59 -30.34 -11.97
C PRO A 113 -7.07 -31.78 -12.07
N ARG A 114 -7.44 -32.64 -11.12
CA ARG A 114 -7.31 -34.08 -11.35
C ARG A 114 -8.15 -34.36 -12.59
N THR A 115 -7.49 -34.66 -13.69
CA THR A 115 -8.08 -35.45 -14.77
C THR A 115 -8.13 -36.87 -14.25
N ASP A 116 -9.29 -37.25 -13.73
CA ASP A 116 -9.76 -38.63 -13.67
C ASP A 116 -9.98 -39.21 -15.07
#